data_AF-A0A2M8P9H2-F1
#
_entry.id   AF-A0A2M8P9H2-F1
#
_cell.length_a   1.000
_cell.length_b   1.000
_cell.length_c   1.000
_cell.angle_alpha   90.00
_cell.angle_beta   90.00
_cell.angle_gamma   90.00
#
_symmetry.space_group_name_H-M   'P 1'
#
loop_
_entity.id
_entity.type
_entity.pdbx_description
1 polymer ?
#
loop_
_entity_poly.entity_id
_entity_poly.type
_entity_poly.pdbx_seq_one_letter_code
_entity_poly.pdbx_strand_id
1 'polypeptide(L)'
;LAISGQPTREAWIARRGLTGWLEDLIGTTFQSFWGQFGEMAVPMQSSTYHVLHILTALALSGALYALFSKARQLSGLQWAGLIVLGTALLGVAGAFFYYNLKFVQFQGRYLYPALVPIALFYVSGAAGVGMFLRARVPVARRWLSPTA
;
A
#
# COMPACT_ATOMS: atom_id res chain seq x y z
N LEU A 1 30.16 9.51 -1.16
CA LEU A 1 30.42 9.17 -2.57
C LEU A 1 29.09 9.20 -3.31
N ALA A 2 28.76 10.29 -4.01
CA ALA A 2 27.62 10.31 -4.90
C ALA A 2 28.01 9.57 -6.19
N ILE A 3 27.27 8.54 -6.56
CA ILE A 3 27.49 7.83 -7.82
C ILE A 3 27.18 8.84 -8.94
N SER A 4 28.16 9.16 -9.77
CA SER A 4 28.01 10.09 -10.89
C SER A 4 26.89 9.61 -11.84
N GLY A 5 25.75 10.30 -11.83
CA GLY A 5 24.59 10.01 -12.69
C GLY A 5 23.26 9.82 -11.98
N GLN A 6 23.22 9.70 -10.64
CA GLN A 6 21.95 9.56 -9.92
C GLN A 6 21.23 10.92 -9.80
N PRO A 7 19.96 11.05 -10.25
CA PRO A 7 19.23 12.30 -10.13
C PRO A 7 18.93 12.64 -8.66
N THR A 8 19.34 13.85 -8.24
CA THR A 8 18.97 14.39 -6.92
C THR A 8 17.54 14.95 -6.95
N ARG A 9 16.93 15.06 -5.77
CA ARG A 9 15.59 15.66 -5.64
C ARG A 9 15.55 17.08 -6.21
N GLU A 10 16.57 17.89 -5.92
CA GLU A 10 16.63 19.30 -6.33
C GLU A 10 16.70 19.41 -7.85
N ALA A 11 17.56 18.62 -8.49
CA ALA A 11 17.69 18.59 -9.95
C ALA A 11 16.40 18.09 -10.62
N TRP A 12 15.68 17.18 -9.96
CA TRP A 12 14.42 16.65 -10.47
C TRP A 12 13.28 17.67 -10.35
N ILE A 13 13.11 18.29 -9.17
CA ILE A 13 12.11 19.34 -8.93
C ILE A 13 12.38 20.55 -9.83
N ALA A 14 13.63 20.92 -10.07
CA ALA A 14 13.96 21.98 -11.02
C ALA A 14 13.47 21.70 -12.45
N ARG A 15 13.33 20.41 -12.84
CA ARG A 15 12.88 20.00 -14.18
C ARG A 15 11.36 19.83 -14.29
N ARG A 16 10.70 19.32 -13.25
CA ARG A 16 9.27 18.93 -13.30
C ARG A 16 8.39 19.50 -12.19
N GLY A 17 8.96 20.35 -11.34
CA GLY A 17 8.27 20.93 -10.19
C GLY A 17 7.98 19.92 -9.07
N LEU A 18 7.38 20.42 -8.00
CA LEU A 18 7.02 19.62 -6.84
C LEU A 18 5.84 18.67 -7.14
N THR A 19 4.86 19.13 -7.92
CA THR A 19 3.70 18.33 -8.31
C THR A 19 4.12 17.10 -9.11
N GLY A 20 4.96 17.30 -10.14
CA GLY A 20 5.49 16.17 -10.90
C GLY A 20 6.26 15.20 -10.00
N TRP A 21 6.99 15.70 -9.00
CA TRP A 21 7.76 14.85 -8.09
C TRP A 21 6.85 13.95 -7.26
N LEU A 22 5.71 14.48 -6.81
CA LEU A 22 4.69 13.71 -6.09
C LEU A 22 3.98 12.70 -6.99
N GLU A 23 3.62 13.11 -8.22
CA GLU A 23 2.99 12.22 -9.20
C GLU A 23 3.87 11.02 -9.51
N ASP A 24 5.16 11.25 -9.75
CA ASP A 24 6.12 10.20 -10.03
C ASP A 24 6.47 9.36 -8.80
N LEU A 25 6.58 9.99 -7.63
CA LEU A 25 6.77 9.28 -6.38
C LEU A 25 5.64 8.28 -6.17
N ILE A 26 4.38 8.67 -6.37
CA ILE A 26 3.24 7.79 -6.17
C ILE A 26 3.14 6.78 -7.32
N GLY A 27 3.12 7.24 -8.56
CA GLY A 27 2.91 6.42 -9.75
C GLY A 27 4.02 5.39 -9.96
N THR A 28 5.28 5.83 -9.94
CA THR A 28 6.43 4.92 -10.14
C THR A 28 6.53 3.93 -8.99
N THR A 29 6.33 4.36 -7.74
CA THR A 29 6.39 3.46 -6.58
C THR A 29 5.29 2.41 -6.65
N PHE A 30 4.07 2.80 -7.02
CA PHE A 30 2.95 1.85 -7.17
C PHE A 30 3.21 0.85 -8.29
N GLN A 31 3.61 1.32 -9.49
CA GLN A 31 3.86 0.44 -10.63
C GLN A 31 5.01 -0.53 -10.38
N SER A 32 6.08 -0.05 -9.75
CA SER A 32 7.26 -0.86 -9.42
C SER A 32 7.10 -1.75 -8.19
N PHE A 33 6.13 -1.47 -7.31
CA PHE A 33 5.73 -2.40 -6.26
C PHE A 33 5.12 -3.67 -6.86
N TRP A 34 4.23 -3.50 -7.86
CA TRP A 34 3.44 -4.59 -8.43
C TRP A 34 4.13 -5.39 -9.53
N GLY A 35 5.02 -4.79 -10.32
CA GLY A 35 5.73 -5.56 -11.34
C GLY A 35 6.74 -4.84 -12.21
N GLN A 36 6.92 -3.53 -12.08
CA GLN A 36 7.94 -2.81 -12.83
C GLN A 36 9.29 -2.81 -12.09
N PHE A 37 10.09 -3.88 -12.28
CA PHE A 37 11.39 -4.10 -11.61
C PHE A 37 12.63 -3.57 -12.36
N GLY A 38 12.55 -2.38 -12.95
CA GLY A 38 13.67 -1.75 -13.67
C GLY A 38 13.80 -2.17 -15.13
N GLU A 39 15.02 -2.22 -15.66
CA GLU A 39 15.36 -2.42 -17.08
C GLU A 39 14.81 -3.73 -17.71
N MET A 40 14.43 -4.72 -16.89
CA MET A 40 13.98 -6.04 -17.36
C MET A 40 12.46 -6.26 -17.26
N ALA A 41 11.69 -5.28 -16.81
CA ALA A 41 10.26 -5.45 -16.63
C ALA A 41 9.46 -4.95 -17.84
N VAL A 42 8.62 -5.83 -18.40
CA VAL A 42 7.55 -5.42 -19.32
C VAL A 42 6.48 -4.73 -18.47
N PRO A 43 6.24 -3.42 -18.62
CA PRO A 43 5.20 -2.74 -17.86
C PRO A 43 3.86 -3.42 -18.09
N MET A 44 3.07 -3.60 -17.03
CA MET A 44 1.73 -4.14 -17.18
C MET A 44 0.87 -3.18 -18.00
N GLN A 45 -0.20 -3.70 -18.62
CA GLN A 45 -1.16 -2.85 -19.31
C GLN A 45 -1.78 -1.84 -18.32
N SER A 46 -2.07 -0.62 -18.79
CA SER A 46 -2.66 0.44 -17.94
C SER A 46 -3.94 -0.01 -17.21
N SER A 47 -4.77 -0.84 -17.87
CA SER A 47 -5.97 -1.45 -17.29
C SER A 47 -5.67 -2.26 -16.02
N THR A 48 -4.56 -3.01 -16.00
CA THR A 48 -4.13 -3.79 -14.83
C THR A 48 -3.83 -2.87 -13.65
N TYR A 49 -3.14 -1.75 -13.87
CA TYR A 49 -2.88 -0.78 -12.81
C TYR A 49 -4.17 -0.13 -12.30
N HIS A 50 -5.18 0.12 -13.15
CA HIS A 50 -6.48 0.62 -12.68
C HIS A 50 -7.19 -0.40 -11.77
N VAL A 51 -7.20 -1.69 -12.14
CA VAL A 51 -7.75 -2.75 -11.29
C VAL A 51 -7.02 -2.81 -9.96
N LEU A 52 -5.68 -2.72 -9.97
CA LEU A 52 -4.88 -2.71 -8.74
C LEU A 52 -5.20 -1.49 -7.86
N HIS A 53 -5.39 -0.30 -8.43
CA HIS A 53 -5.82 0.88 -7.65
C HIS A 53 -7.18 0.66 -6.99
N ILE A 54 -8.15 0.10 -7.73
CA ILE A 54 -9.48 -0.24 -7.18
C ILE A 54 -9.33 -1.26 -6.05
N LEU A 55 -8.51 -2.30 -6.24
CA LEU A 55 -8.24 -3.31 -5.22
C LEU A 55 -7.62 -2.68 -3.96
N THR A 56 -6.62 -1.81 -4.11
CA THR A 56 -5.99 -1.09 -2.99
C THR A 56 -6.99 -0.19 -2.27
N ALA A 57 -7.86 0.52 -3.00
CA ALA A 57 -8.90 1.36 -2.42
C ALA A 57 -9.94 0.55 -1.65
N LEU A 58 -10.41 -0.57 -2.21
CA LEU A 58 -11.33 -1.49 -1.55
C LEU A 58 -10.71 -2.10 -0.29
N ALA A 59 -9.42 -2.49 -0.36
CA ALA A 59 -8.68 -2.99 0.78
C ALA A 59 -8.58 -1.92 1.89
N LEU A 60 -8.29 -0.67 1.54
CA LEU A 60 -8.25 0.44 2.50
C LEU A 60 -9.60 0.65 3.19
N SER A 61 -10.67 0.80 2.40
CA SER A 61 -12.01 1.02 2.93
C SER A 61 -12.47 -0.14 3.80
N GLY A 62 -12.21 -1.37 3.38
CA GLY A 62 -12.51 -2.57 4.14
C GLY A 62 -11.71 -2.65 5.45
N ALA A 63 -10.41 -2.38 5.41
CA ALA A 63 -9.55 -2.50 6.59
C ALA A 63 -9.95 -1.47 7.64
N LEU A 64 -10.26 -0.24 7.22
CA LEU A 64 -10.80 0.80 8.10
C LEU A 64 -12.16 0.38 8.67
N TYR A 65 -13.07 -0.12 7.85
CA TYR A 65 -14.36 -0.61 8.32
C TYR A 65 -14.21 -1.74 9.35
N ALA A 66 -13.31 -2.69 9.10
CA ALA A 66 -13.01 -3.79 10.01
C ALA A 66 -12.44 -3.29 11.33
N LEU A 67 -11.46 -2.39 11.27
CA LEU A 67 -10.85 -1.79 12.45
C LEU A 67 -11.89 -1.06 13.29
N PHE A 68 -12.70 -0.17 12.71
CA PHE A 68 -13.71 0.55 13.47
C PHE A 68 -14.84 -0.35 14.00
N SER A 69 -15.21 -1.39 13.26
CA SER A 69 -16.26 -2.33 13.68
C SER A 69 -15.82 -3.28 14.79
N LYS A 70 -14.51 -3.57 14.89
CA LYS A 70 -13.96 -4.61 15.76
C LYS A 70 -12.93 -4.13 16.76
N ALA A 71 -12.52 -2.86 16.73
CA ALA A 71 -11.49 -2.29 17.61
C ALA A 71 -11.72 -2.58 19.09
N ARG A 72 -12.97 -2.45 19.57
CA ARG A 72 -13.33 -2.71 20.98
C ARG A 72 -13.31 -4.20 21.36
N GLN A 73 -13.24 -5.10 20.38
CA GLN A 73 -13.23 -6.55 20.57
C GLN A 73 -11.81 -7.12 20.47
N LEU A 74 -10.81 -6.31 20.10
CA LEU A 74 -9.43 -6.76 20.00
C LEU A 74 -8.82 -6.94 21.40
N SER A 75 -8.16 -8.07 21.62
CA SER A 75 -7.41 -8.33 22.84
C SER A 75 -6.17 -7.45 22.93
N GLY A 76 -5.61 -7.30 24.15
CA GLY A 76 -4.38 -6.55 24.34
C GLY A 76 -3.21 -7.06 23.48
N LEU A 77 -3.10 -8.38 23.30
CA LEU A 77 -2.08 -8.98 22.44
C LEU A 77 -2.30 -8.66 20.95
N GLN A 78 -3.56 -8.64 20.49
CA GLN A 78 -3.88 -8.24 19.12
C GLN A 78 -3.54 -6.77 18.86
N TRP A 79 -3.85 -5.88 19.82
CA TRP A 79 -3.43 -4.48 19.74
C TRP A 79 -1.91 -4.33 19.72
N ALA A 80 -1.19 -5.05 20.59
CA ALA A 80 0.27 -5.04 20.58
C ALA A 80 0.84 -5.51 19.22
N GLY A 81 0.28 -6.58 18.64
CA GLY A 81 0.64 -7.05 17.31
C GLY A 81 0.40 -6.01 16.21
N LEU A 82 -0.76 -5.33 16.24
CA LEU A 82 -1.07 -4.25 15.29
C LEU A 82 -0.12 -3.06 15.45
N ILE A 83 0.27 -2.72 16.69
CA ILE A 83 1.24 -1.64 16.95
C ILE A 83 2.60 -2.03 16.37
N VAL A 84 3.11 -3.23 16.67
CA VAL A 84 4.40 -3.71 16.15
C VAL A 84 4.43 -3.70 14.62
N LEU A 85 3.39 -4.24 14.00
CA LEU A 85 3.26 -4.28 12.53
C LEU A 85 3.11 -2.89 11.92
N GLY A 86 2.33 -2.01 12.57
CA GLY A 86 2.17 -0.61 12.17
C GLY A 86 3.48 0.17 12.27
N THR A 87 4.23 0.00 13.36
CA THR A 87 5.55 0.61 13.53
C THR A 87 6.55 0.10 12.50
N ALA A 88 6.55 -1.21 12.20
CA ALA A 88 7.39 -1.77 11.15
C ALA A 88 7.07 -1.17 9.77
N LEU A 89 5.79 -1.08 9.41
CA LEU A 89 5.34 -0.45 8.16
C LEU A 89 5.76 1.02 8.09
N LEU A 90 5.52 1.80 9.15
CA LEU A 90 5.88 3.21 9.21
C LEU A 90 7.39 3.42 9.20
N GLY A 91 8.16 2.53 9.82
CA GLY A 91 9.63 2.57 9.78
C GLY A 91 10.17 2.35 8.38
N VAL A 92 9.68 1.34 7.67
CA VAL A 92 10.06 1.07 6.27
C VAL A 92 9.64 2.21 5.34
N ALA A 93 8.39 2.68 5.45
CA ALA A 93 7.91 3.82 4.67
C ALA A 93 8.70 5.09 4.98
N GLY A 94 8.99 5.37 6.25
CA GLY A 94 9.78 6.51 6.69
C GLY A 94 11.20 6.48 6.14
N ALA A 95 11.87 5.32 6.19
CA ALA A 95 13.19 5.14 5.59
C ALA A 95 13.17 5.36 4.06
N PHE A 96 12.14 4.81 3.39
CA PHE A 96 11.93 5.01 1.96
C PHE A 96 11.73 6.49 1.59
N PHE A 97 10.86 7.21 2.31
CA PHE A 97 10.64 8.64 2.07
C PHE A 97 11.88 9.46 2.39
N TYR A 98 12.56 9.19 3.52
CA TYR A 98 13.78 9.86 3.91
C TYR A 98 14.87 9.74 2.83
N TYR A 99 15.03 8.56 2.24
CA TYR A 99 15.99 8.36 1.15
C TYR A 99 15.61 9.17 -0.10
N ASN A 100 14.33 9.22 -0.44
CA ASN A 100 13.78 9.97 -1.57
C ASN A 100 13.83 11.50 -1.40
N LEU A 101 14.09 12.01 -0.19
CA LEU A 101 14.37 13.42 0.03
C LEU A 101 15.73 13.84 -0.54
N LYS A 102 16.68 12.90 -0.69
CA LYS A 102 18.04 13.16 -1.19
C LYS A 102 18.23 12.65 -2.62
N PHE A 103 17.82 11.41 -2.88
CA PHE A 103 18.03 10.76 -4.17
C PHE A 103 16.72 10.23 -4.73
N VAL A 104 16.43 10.49 -6.00
CA VAL A 104 15.17 10.05 -6.61
C VAL A 104 15.22 8.55 -6.87
N GLN A 105 14.48 7.79 -6.06
CA GLN A 105 14.52 6.35 -5.93
C GLN A 105 13.11 5.80 -5.63
N PHE A 106 12.17 6.10 -6.52
CA PHE A 106 10.74 5.76 -6.43
C PHE A 106 10.43 4.27 -6.67
N GLN A 107 11.29 3.38 -6.18
CA GLN A 107 11.17 1.94 -6.42
C GLN A 107 10.39 1.29 -5.27
N GLY A 108 9.20 0.77 -5.59
CA GLY A 108 8.30 0.10 -4.66
C GLY A 108 8.88 -1.15 -4.02
N ARG A 109 9.91 -1.78 -4.61
CA ARG A 109 10.64 -2.91 -3.99
C ARG A 109 11.24 -2.56 -2.62
N TYR A 110 11.51 -1.28 -2.36
CA TYR A 110 11.99 -0.84 -1.05
C TYR A 110 10.93 -0.96 0.05
N LEU A 111 9.66 -1.17 -0.30
CA LEU A 111 8.58 -1.47 0.63
C LEU A 111 8.48 -2.97 0.96
N TYR A 112 9.27 -3.85 0.30
CA TYR A 112 9.18 -5.29 0.51
C TYR A 112 9.50 -5.79 1.92
N PRO A 113 10.39 -5.16 2.70
CA PRO A 113 10.54 -5.48 4.11
C PRO A 113 9.23 -5.32 4.92
N ALA A 114 8.27 -4.54 4.43
CA ALA A 114 6.94 -4.36 5.01
C ALA A 114 5.85 -5.23 4.35
N LEU A 115 6.20 -6.29 3.60
CA LEU A 115 5.20 -7.14 2.95
C LEU A 115 4.20 -7.77 3.93
N VAL A 116 4.66 -8.17 5.13
CA VAL A 116 3.78 -8.77 6.14
C VAL A 116 2.67 -7.81 6.58
N PRO A 117 2.96 -6.58 7.07
CA PRO A 117 1.91 -5.64 7.41
C PRO A 117 1.07 -5.19 6.19
N ILE A 118 1.66 -5.09 4.99
CA ILE A 118 0.92 -4.80 3.76
C ILE A 118 -0.07 -5.93 3.43
N ALA A 119 0.34 -7.19 3.54
CA ALA A 119 -0.54 -8.33 3.32
C ALA A 119 -1.68 -8.39 4.35
N LEU A 120 -1.37 -8.15 5.63
CA LEU A 120 -2.38 -8.07 6.68
C LEU A 120 -3.41 -6.97 6.38
N PHE A 121 -2.96 -5.82 5.85
CA PHE A 121 -3.83 -4.76 5.41
C PHE A 121 -4.80 -5.21 4.31
N TYR A 122 -4.32 -5.90 3.26
CA TYR A 122 -5.20 -6.43 2.20
C TYR A 122 -6.19 -7.49 2.72
N VAL A 123 -5.73 -8.41 3.57
CA VAL A 123 -6.58 -9.45 4.14
C VAL A 123 -7.66 -8.86 5.06
N SER A 124 -7.28 -7.92 5.91
CA SER A 124 -8.22 -7.15 6.76
C SER A 124 -9.20 -6.35 5.91
N GLY A 125 -8.72 -5.81 4.78
CA GLY A 125 -9.50 -5.19 3.73
C GLY A 125 -10.62 -6.07 3.20
N ALA A 126 -10.26 -7.23 2.67
CA ALA A 126 -11.21 -8.20 2.16
C ALA A 126 -12.23 -8.64 3.22
N ALA A 127 -11.77 -8.91 4.45
CA ALA A 127 -12.64 -9.26 5.57
C ALA A 127 -13.63 -8.13 5.90
N GLY A 128 -13.17 -6.88 5.89
CA GLY A 128 -13.97 -5.69 6.11
C GLY A 128 -15.04 -5.46 5.06
N VAL A 129 -14.69 -5.59 3.77
CA VAL A 129 -15.66 -5.56 2.67
C VAL A 129 -16.73 -6.64 2.88
N GLY A 130 -16.32 -7.87 3.20
CA GLY A 130 -17.26 -8.97 3.49
C GLY A 130 -18.16 -8.71 4.70
N MET A 131 -17.66 -8.04 5.75
CA MET A 131 -18.50 -7.61 6.89
C MET A 131 -19.51 -6.54 6.48
N PHE A 132 -19.07 -5.52 5.72
CA PHE A 132 -19.94 -4.45 5.24
C PHE A 132 -21.06 -4.99 4.36
N LEU A 133 -20.73 -5.85 3.39
CA LEU A 133 -21.72 -6.47 2.50
C LEU A 133 -22.73 -7.30 3.27
N ARG A 134 -22.31 -8.12 4.25
CA ARG A 134 -23.24 -8.87 5.12
C ARG A 134 -24.13 -7.96 5.96
N ALA A 135 -23.61 -6.81 6.41
CA ALA A 135 -24.40 -5.87 7.19
C ALA A 135 -25.47 -5.16 6.36
N ARG A 136 -25.17 -4.80 5.11
CA ARG A 136 -25.99 -3.92 4.26
C ARG A 136 -26.75 -4.61 3.13
N VAL A 137 -26.34 -5.80 2.71
CA VAL A 137 -26.91 -6.51 1.56
C VAL A 137 -27.53 -7.84 2.04
N PRO A 138 -28.87 -7.95 2.10
CA PRO A 138 -29.56 -9.13 2.63
C PRO A 138 -29.18 -10.43 1.90
N VAL A 139 -29.01 -10.39 0.58
CA VAL A 139 -28.63 -11.58 -0.20
C VAL A 139 -27.21 -12.04 0.14
N ALA A 140 -26.30 -11.12 0.43
CA ALA A 140 -24.91 -11.43 0.77
C ALA A 140 -24.78 -12.17 2.11
N ARG A 141 -25.75 -12.02 3.03
CA ARG A 141 -25.79 -12.79 4.28
C ARG A 141 -25.90 -14.29 4.04
N ARG A 142 -26.60 -14.71 2.98
CA ARG A 142 -26.85 -16.12 2.66
C ARG A 142 -25.63 -16.80 2.03
N TRP A 143 -24.81 -16.06 1.30
CA TRP A 143 -23.65 -16.58 0.56
C TRP A 143 -22.31 -16.42 1.29
N LEU A 144 -22.19 -15.48 2.23
CA LEU A 144 -20.93 -15.16 2.93
C LEU A 144 -20.92 -15.61 4.40
N SER A 145 -21.91 -16.38 4.84
CA SER A 145 -21.91 -17.02 6.16
C SER A 145 -20.88 -18.18 6.19
N PRO A 146 -20.09 -18.35 7.27
CA PRO A 146 -19.10 -19.44 7.40
C PRO A 146 -19.67 -20.87 7.42
N THR A 147 -20.93 -21.06 7.07
CA THR A 147 -21.65 -22.33 7.07
C THR A 147 -22.13 -22.61 5.65
N ALA A 148 -21.22 -23.13 4.85
CA ALA A 148 -21.47 -24.03 3.73
C ALA A 148 -20.33 -25.05 3.71
#